data_AF-A0A7S4IFD3-F1
#
_entry.id   AF-A0A7S4IFD3-F1
#
_cell.length_a   1.000
_cell.length_b   1.000
_cell.length_c   1.000
_cell.angle_alpha   90.00
_cell.angle_beta   90.00
_cell.angle_gamma   90.00
#
_symmetry.space_group_name_H-M   'P 1'
#
loop_
_entity.id
_entity.type
_entity.pdbx_description
1 polymer ?
#
loop_
_entity_poly.entity_id
_entity_poly.type
_entity_poly.pdbx_seq_one_letter_code
_entity_poly.pdbx_strand_id
1 'polypeptide(L)'
;TDIACGWSSTYVLSAGVVYTMGFNGKGQLGNGLPEVVHSNVLTPLESLPPIVRLYAGETYCILKDKDGEYWGFGNNSSAQLLSTPTELTKSIFTPIKISCPALKTCEEFYTGGNHCIMRCSDQIFIVGCNHASQLGIPIRDCVYPPEQLPQEYSNVLRHPFTSRKKSARK
;
A
#
# COMPACT_ATOMS: atom_id res chain seq x y z
N THR A 1 13.65 9.99 4.69
CA THR A 1 13.55 9.07 5.83
C THR A 1 12.09 8.92 6.16
N ASP A 2 11.62 7.68 6.29
CA ASP A 2 10.20 7.35 6.49
C ASP A 2 10.10 6.07 7.33
N ILE A 3 8.97 5.86 8.01
CA ILE A 3 8.72 4.68 8.84
C ILE A 3 7.26 4.26 8.63
N ALA A 4 7.04 2.97 8.43
CA ALA A 4 5.71 2.39 8.35
C ALA A 4 5.63 1.11 9.19
N CYS A 5 4.43 0.82 9.71
CA CYS A 5 4.16 -0.39 10.49
C CYS A 5 3.01 -1.15 9.85
N GLY A 6 3.21 -2.44 9.62
CA GLY A 6 2.13 -3.39 9.38
C GLY A 6 1.57 -3.94 10.69
N TRP A 7 0.74 -4.98 10.61
CA TRP A 7 0.16 -5.62 11.79
C TRP A 7 1.22 -6.28 12.70
N SER A 8 2.24 -6.88 12.10
CA SER A 8 3.33 -7.56 12.83
C SER A 8 4.68 -7.39 12.14
N SER A 9 4.84 -6.34 11.35
CA SER A 9 6.06 -6.05 10.58
C SER A 9 6.37 -4.54 10.66
N THR A 10 7.64 -4.18 10.64
CA THR A 10 8.11 -2.79 10.68
C THR A 10 9.01 -2.52 9.48
N TYR A 11 8.85 -1.32 8.91
CA TYR A 11 9.58 -0.87 7.73
C TYR A 11 10.24 0.47 8.03
N VAL A 12 11.53 0.58 7.74
CA VAL A 12 12.30 1.81 7.93
C VAL A 12 12.96 2.18 6.60
N LEU A 13 12.75 3.41 6.14
CA LEU A 13 13.42 3.96 4.96
C LEU A 13 14.52 4.92 5.39
N SER A 14 15.77 4.60 5.05
CA SER A 14 16.93 5.45 5.32
C SER A 14 17.84 5.51 4.09
N ALA A 15 18.21 6.72 3.66
CA ALA A 15 19.09 6.96 2.51
C ALA A 15 18.72 6.18 1.22
N GLY A 16 17.42 6.00 0.96
CA GLY A 16 16.93 5.25 -0.20
C GLY A 16 16.85 3.73 -0.01
N VAL A 17 17.34 3.21 1.12
CA VAL A 17 17.32 1.78 1.44
C VAL A 17 16.16 1.48 2.40
N VAL A 18 15.39 0.44 2.06
CA VAL A 18 14.31 -0.07 2.91
C VAL A 18 14.88 -1.16 3.79
N TYR A 19 14.59 -1.08 5.08
CA TYR A 19 14.89 -2.11 6.05
C TYR A 19 13.61 -2.70 6.62
N THR A 20 13.60 -4.01 6.83
CA THR A 20 12.42 -4.74 7.29
C THR A 20 12.74 -5.62 8.50
N MET A 21 11.75 -5.79 9.38
CA MET A 21 11.77 -6.75 10.49
C MET A 21 10.34 -7.13 10.90
N GLY A 22 10.19 -8.21 11.67
CA GLY A 22 8.92 -8.74 12.17
C GLY A 22 8.52 -10.05 11.50
N PHE A 23 7.22 -10.28 11.37
CA PHE A 23 6.62 -11.48 10.78
C PHE A 23 6.77 -11.49 9.25
N ASN A 24 6.90 -12.67 8.65
CA ASN A 24 7.13 -12.89 7.22
C ASN A 24 6.27 -14.03 6.62
N GLY A 25 5.28 -14.58 7.33
CA GLY A 25 4.51 -15.74 6.85
C GLY A 25 3.72 -15.52 5.54
N LYS A 26 3.67 -14.29 5.02
CA LYS A 26 3.10 -13.92 3.71
C LYS A 26 4.08 -13.18 2.81
N GLY A 27 5.36 -13.12 3.18
CA GLY A 27 6.39 -12.36 2.46
C GLY A 27 6.51 -10.90 2.91
N GLN A 28 5.99 -10.54 4.09
CA GLN A 28 6.00 -9.15 4.59
C GLN A 28 7.39 -8.58 4.83
N LEU A 29 8.47 -9.37 4.74
CA LEU A 29 9.83 -8.83 4.84
C LEU A 29 10.44 -8.53 3.48
N GLY A 30 9.92 -9.07 2.37
CA GLY A 30 10.46 -8.79 1.04
C GLY A 30 11.90 -9.31 0.82
N ASN A 31 12.38 -10.24 1.64
CA ASN A 31 13.77 -10.71 1.62
C ASN A 31 14.03 -11.93 0.72
N GLY A 32 13.00 -12.46 0.06
CA GLY A 32 13.08 -13.63 -0.81
C GLY A 32 13.20 -14.97 -0.08
N LEU A 33 13.00 -14.99 1.25
CA LEU A 33 13.22 -16.17 2.10
C LEU A 33 11.89 -16.68 2.69
N PRO A 34 11.13 -17.53 1.98
CA PRO A 34 9.85 -18.05 2.47
C PRO A 34 9.96 -18.99 3.69
N GLU A 35 11.12 -19.59 3.90
CA GLU A 35 11.43 -20.42 5.07
C GLU A 35 11.65 -19.60 6.35
N VAL A 36 12.01 -18.32 6.22
CA VAL A 36 12.19 -17.40 7.36
C VAL A 36 10.84 -16.80 7.72
N VAL A 37 10.15 -17.36 8.72
CA VAL A 37 8.79 -16.95 9.10
C VAL A 37 8.75 -15.64 9.91
N HIS A 38 9.85 -15.25 10.56
CA HIS A 38 10.00 -13.97 11.23
C HIS A 38 11.48 -13.59 11.40
N SER A 39 11.75 -12.30 11.61
CA SER A 39 13.07 -11.76 11.95
C SER A 39 12.92 -10.68 13.04
N ASN A 40 13.81 -10.67 14.01
CA ASN A 40 13.96 -9.57 14.98
C ASN A 40 15.11 -8.61 14.64
N VAL A 41 15.77 -8.85 13.50
CA VAL A 41 16.87 -8.02 13.00
C VAL A 41 16.35 -7.16 11.85
N LEU A 42 16.69 -5.87 11.91
CA LEU A 42 16.39 -4.89 10.88
C LEU A 42 17.33 -5.10 9.69
N THR A 43 16.84 -5.69 8.61
CA THR A 43 17.64 -6.14 7.46
C THR A 43 17.34 -5.31 6.21
N PRO A 44 18.36 -4.86 5.45
CA PRO A 44 18.16 -4.09 4.23
C PRO A 44 17.61 -4.94 3.08
N LEU A 45 16.81 -4.32 2.21
CA LEU A 45 16.39 -4.86 0.92
C LEU A 45 17.28 -4.30 -0.19
N GLU A 46 18.34 -5.04 -0.54
CA GLU A 46 19.37 -4.58 -1.46
C GLU A 46 18.97 -4.62 -2.95
N SER A 47 17.95 -5.41 -3.30
CA SER A 47 17.53 -5.61 -4.69
C SER A 47 16.58 -4.52 -5.23
N LEU A 48 16.29 -3.48 -4.45
CA LEU A 48 15.37 -2.40 -4.81
C LEU A 48 16.12 -1.17 -5.34
N PRO A 49 15.53 -0.41 -6.28
CA PRO A 49 16.02 0.93 -6.58
C PRO A 49 15.86 1.86 -5.35
N PRO A 50 16.49 3.04 -5.33
CA PRO A 50 16.35 3.98 -4.24
C PRO A 50 14.87 4.35 -3.98
N ILE A 51 14.39 4.02 -2.78
CA ILE A 51 13.00 4.22 -2.36
C ILE A 51 12.82 5.60 -1.72
N VAL A 52 11.65 6.21 -1.94
CA VAL A 52 11.32 7.55 -1.40
C VAL A 52 10.10 7.55 -0.48
N ARG A 53 9.22 6.53 -0.54
CA ARG A 53 8.01 6.42 0.31
C ARG A 53 7.64 4.97 0.63
N LEU A 54 7.05 4.78 1.80
CA LEU A 54 6.53 3.49 2.28
C LEU A 54 5.01 3.56 2.49
N TYR A 55 4.29 2.49 2.14
CA TYR A 55 2.85 2.35 2.41
C TYR A 55 2.57 0.93 2.92
N ALA A 56 2.37 0.79 4.24
CA ALA A 56 2.14 -0.50 4.87
C ALA A 56 0.65 -0.76 5.10
N GLY A 57 0.15 -1.89 4.62
CA GLY A 57 -1.09 -2.49 5.14
C GLY A 57 -0.81 -3.49 6.24
N GLU A 58 -1.81 -4.28 6.65
CA GLU A 58 -1.62 -5.26 7.74
C GLU A 58 -0.52 -6.28 7.41
N THR A 59 -0.56 -6.82 6.19
CA THR A 59 0.30 -7.94 5.77
C THR A 59 0.99 -7.71 4.43
N TYR A 60 1.08 -6.47 3.96
CA TYR A 60 1.72 -6.11 2.70
C TYR A 60 2.35 -4.72 2.78
N CYS A 61 3.27 -4.43 1.86
CA CYS A 61 3.91 -3.13 1.75
C CYS A 61 4.01 -2.73 0.28
N ILE A 62 3.67 -1.48 -0.01
CA ILE A 62 3.89 -0.82 -1.30
C ILE A 62 4.98 0.23 -1.10
N LEU A 63 5.90 0.31 -2.06
CA LEU A 63 7.01 1.25 -2.07
C LEU A 63 6.92 2.13 -3.30
N LYS A 64 7.35 3.39 -3.18
CA LYS A 64 7.58 4.28 -4.33
C LYS A 64 9.06 4.54 -4.48
N ASP A 65 9.61 4.31 -5.65
CA ASP A 65 10.99 4.64 -5.95
C ASP A 65 11.18 6.08 -6.42
N LYS A 66 12.44 6.52 -6.52
CA LYS A 66 12.82 7.87 -6.93
C LYS A 66 12.40 8.22 -8.37
N ASP A 67 12.16 7.22 -9.21
CA ASP A 67 11.79 7.39 -10.61
C ASP A 67 10.25 7.41 -10.78
N GLY A 68 9.51 7.27 -9.67
CA GLY A 68 8.05 7.32 -9.63
C GLY A 68 7.37 5.97 -9.85
N GLU A 69 8.14 4.89 -9.95
CA GLU A 69 7.60 3.54 -10.10
C GLU A 69 7.27 2.94 -8.72
N TYR A 70 6.37 1.96 -8.73
CA TYR A 70 5.91 1.31 -7.52
C TYR A 70 6.34 -0.14 -7.45
N TRP A 71 6.64 -0.58 -6.23
CA TRP A 71 7.05 -1.93 -5.91
C TRP A 71 6.19 -2.48 -4.78
N GLY A 72 6.02 -3.80 -4.72
CA GLY A 72 5.18 -4.43 -3.72
C GLY A 72 5.69 -5.79 -3.26
N PHE A 73 5.49 -6.10 -1.98
CA PHE A 73 5.75 -7.40 -1.39
C PHE A 73 4.77 -7.69 -0.23
N GLY A 74 4.72 -8.95 0.20
CA GLY A 74 3.79 -9.44 1.20
C GLY A 74 2.55 -10.11 0.61
N ASN A 75 1.47 -10.12 1.39
CA ASN A 75 0.21 -10.73 1.03
C ASN A 75 -0.43 -9.99 -0.14
N ASN A 76 -0.92 -10.74 -1.13
CA ASN A 76 -1.68 -10.22 -2.26
C ASN A 76 -2.95 -11.06 -2.50
N SER A 77 -3.39 -11.86 -1.54
CA SER A 77 -4.52 -12.77 -1.72
C SER A 77 -5.84 -12.08 -2.07
N SER A 78 -5.95 -10.77 -1.81
CA SER A 78 -7.08 -9.92 -2.19
C SER A 78 -6.72 -8.91 -3.29
N ALA A 79 -5.60 -9.09 -3.99
CA ALA A 79 -5.08 -8.16 -5.01
C ALA A 79 -4.63 -6.77 -4.48
N GLN A 80 -4.39 -6.64 -3.18
CA GLN A 80 -3.98 -5.37 -2.55
C GLN A 80 -2.62 -4.82 -3.01
N LEU A 81 -1.80 -5.61 -3.72
CA LEU A 81 -0.56 -5.17 -4.38
C LEU A 81 -0.77 -4.85 -5.87
N LEU A 82 -2.02 -4.63 -6.30
CA LEU A 82 -2.36 -4.17 -7.65
C LEU A 82 -1.80 -5.10 -8.74
N SER A 83 -1.83 -6.39 -8.46
CA SER A 83 -1.50 -7.44 -9.41
C SER A 83 -2.44 -8.62 -9.22
N THR A 84 -2.73 -9.34 -10.31
CA THR A 84 -3.64 -10.48 -10.27
C THR A 84 -3.09 -11.58 -9.36
N PRO A 85 -3.81 -12.00 -8.32
CA PRO A 85 -3.40 -13.11 -7.48
C PRO A 85 -3.50 -14.43 -8.25
N THR A 86 -2.42 -15.19 -8.22
CA THR A 86 -2.24 -16.57 -8.69
C THR A 86 -1.59 -17.35 -7.55
N GLU A 87 -1.46 -18.67 -7.64
CA GLU A 87 -0.75 -19.45 -6.61
C GLU A 87 0.66 -18.91 -6.31
N LEU A 88 1.35 -18.40 -7.33
CA LEU A 88 2.70 -17.84 -7.20
C LEU A 88 2.71 -16.39 -6.70
N THR A 89 1.59 -15.67 -6.78
CA THR A 89 1.53 -14.23 -6.48
C THR A 89 0.65 -13.90 -5.28
N LYS A 90 0.05 -14.89 -4.59
CA LYS A 90 -0.71 -14.68 -3.33
C LYS A 90 0.17 -14.25 -2.15
N SER A 91 1.44 -14.67 -2.12
CA SER A 91 2.43 -14.27 -1.12
C SER A 91 3.73 -13.95 -1.83
N ILE A 92 4.13 -12.68 -1.78
CA ILE A 92 5.24 -12.14 -2.57
C ILE A 92 6.41 -11.93 -1.63
N PHE A 93 7.37 -12.85 -1.65
CA PHE A 93 8.54 -12.82 -0.76
C PHE A 93 9.67 -11.93 -1.28
N THR A 94 9.70 -11.62 -2.58
CA THR A 94 10.67 -10.70 -3.19
C THR A 94 9.90 -9.54 -3.82
N PRO A 95 10.28 -8.28 -3.57
CA PRO A 95 9.63 -7.12 -4.15
C PRO A 95 9.47 -7.25 -5.66
N ILE A 96 8.25 -7.10 -6.14
CA ILE A 96 7.94 -7.05 -7.56
C ILE A 96 7.62 -5.62 -7.96
N LYS A 97 7.97 -5.25 -9.19
CA LYS A 97 7.51 -4.02 -9.79
C LYS A 97 6.01 -4.13 -10.09
N ILE A 98 5.22 -3.15 -9.65
CA ILE A 98 3.78 -3.12 -9.86
C ILE A 98 3.49 -2.45 -11.21
N SER A 99 2.92 -3.22 -12.13
CA SER A 99 2.50 -2.71 -13.44
C SER A 99 0.99 -2.51 -13.47
N CYS A 100 0.53 -1.30 -13.16
CA CYS A 100 -0.88 -0.92 -13.22
C CYS A 100 -1.04 0.45 -13.90
N PRO A 101 -1.90 0.59 -14.94
CA PRO A 101 -2.08 1.86 -15.65
C PRO A 101 -2.49 3.04 -14.75
N ALA A 102 -3.27 2.78 -13.69
CA ALA A 102 -3.71 3.81 -12.74
C ALA A 102 -2.54 4.45 -11.96
N LEU A 103 -1.37 3.79 -11.91
CA LEU A 103 -0.20 4.30 -11.21
C LEU A 103 0.51 5.45 -11.92
N LYS A 104 0.27 5.63 -13.23
CA LYS A 104 0.87 6.72 -14.02
C LYS A 104 0.53 8.10 -13.47
N THR A 105 -0.63 8.24 -12.83
CA THR A 105 -1.10 9.48 -12.21
C THR A 105 -1.20 9.37 -10.69
N CYS A 106 -0.75 8.25 -10.10
CA CYS A 106 -0.85 8.02 -8.66
C CYS A 106 0.16 8.88 -7.89
N GLU A 107 -0.39 9.66 -6.97
CA GLU A 107 0.37 10.58 -6.12
C GLU A 107 0.63 9.98 -4.75
N GLU A 108 -0.38 9.33 -4.16
CA GLU A 108 -0.32 8.77 -2.80
C GLU A 108 -1.18 7.50 -2.68
N PHE A 109 -0.76 6.60 -1.79
CA PHE A 109 -1.56 5.46 -1.32
C PHE A 109 -2.04 5.69 0.11
N TYR A 110 -3.22 5.18 0.42
CA TYR A 110 -3.72 5.02 1.77
C TYR A 110 -4.13 3.57 1.97
N THR A 111 -3.48 2.91 2.92
CA THR A 111 -3.54 1.46 3.11
C THR A 111 -4.40 1.11 4.31
N GLY A 112 -5.31 0.17 4.14
CA GLY A 112 -5.96 -0.55 5.22
C GLY A 112 -5.43 -1.98 5.32
N GLY A 113 -6.18 -2.85 6.01
CA GLY A 113 -5.71 -4.21 6.30
C GLY A 113 -5.35 -5.04 5.06
N ASN A 114 -6.34 -5.32 4.21
CA ASN A 114 -6.17 -6.06 2.96
C ASN A 114 -6.71 -5.27 1.75
N HIS A 115 -6.69 -3.93 1.83
CA HIS A 115 -7.13 -3.03 0.77
C HIS A 115 -6.31 -1.76 0.78
N CYS A 116 -6.28 -1.04 -0.34
CA CYS A 116 -5.79 0.33 -0.38
C CYS A 116 -6.65 1.19 -1.29
N ILE A 117 -6.51 2.49 -1.09
CA ILE A 117 -7.02 3.51 -1.99
C ILE A 117 -5.85 4.33 -2.53
N MET A 118 -5.96 4.77 -3.78
CA MET A 118 -4.95 5.57 -4.46
C MET A 118 -5.53 6.93 -4.79
N ARG A 119 -4.82 8.00 -4.46
CA ARG A 119 -5.12 9.33 -4.98
C ARG A 119 -4.37 9.50 -6.30
N CYS A 120 -5.12 9.56 -7.40
CA CYS A 120 -4.59 9.69 -8.75
C CYS A 120 -5.15 10.96 -9.40
N SER A 121 -4.37 12.06 -9.35
CA SER A 121 -4.87 13.39 -9.72
C SER A 121 -6.19 13.73 -8.98
N ASP A 122 -7.28 14.02 -9.71
CA ASP A 122 -8.60 14.35 -9.14
C ASP A 122 -9.50 13.12 -8.90
N GLN A 123 -8.95 11.91 -9.08
CA GLN A 123 -9.67 10.66 -8.93
C GLN A 123 -9.12 9.87 -7.73
N ILE A 124 -10.00 9.09 -7.10
CA ILE A 124 -9.61 8.08 -6.14
C ILE A 124 -9.92 6.73 -6.75
N PHE A 125 -8.95 5.82 -6.67
CA PHE A 125 -9.12 4.43 -7.03
C PHE A 125 -9.11 3.54 -5.79
N ILE A 126 -9.89 2.47 -5.84
CA ILE A 126 -10.07 1.47 -4.81
C ILE A 126 -9.58 0.11 -5.32
N VAL A 127 -8.93 -0.67 -4.46
CA VAL A 127 -8.43 -2.00 -4.81
C VAL A 127 -8.28 -2.84 -3.53
N GLY A 128 -8.44 -4.16 -3.65
CA GLY A 128 -8.27 -5.06 -2.51
C GLY A 128 -9.57 -5.68 -2.00
N CYS A 129 -9.55 -6.17 -0.78
CA CYS A 129 -10.69 -6.81 -0.11
C CYS A 129 -11.86 -5.83 0.11
N ASN A 130 -13.06 -6.22 -0.34
CA ASN A 130 -14.32 -5.53 -0.03
C ASN A 130 -15.35 -6.38 0.73
N HIS A 131 -14.94 -7.45 1.41
CA HIS A 131 -15.89 -8.32 2.14
C HIS A 131 -16.70 -7.60 3.24
N ALA A 132 -16.16 -6.48 3.76
CA ALA A 132 -16.78 -5.62 4.77
C ALA A 132 -17.29 -4.28 4.17
N SER A 133 -17.41 -4.17 2.85
CA SER A 133 -17.84 -2.94 2.16
C SER A 133 -16.92 -1.72 2.37
N GLN A 134 -15.67 -1.95 2.77
CA GLN A 134 -14.69 -0.89 3.08
C GLN A 134 -14.21 -0.07 1.86
N LEU A 135 -14.47 -0.54 0.63
CA LEU A 135 -14.18 0.19 -0.60
C LEU A 135 -15.35 1.07 -1.07
N GLY A 136 -16.49 1.06 -0.36
CA GLY A 136 -17.61 1.95 -0.65
C GLY A 136 -18.43 1.56 -1.89
N ILE A 137 -18.24 0.36 -2.44
CA ILE A 137 -19.02 -0.17 -3.56
C ILE A 137 -19.92 -1.34 -3.12
N PRO A 138 -21.03 -1.62 -3.84
CA PRO A 138 -21.99 -2.65 -3.44
C PRO A 138 -21.49 -4.10 -3.64
N ILE A 139 -20.37 -4.30 -4.35
CA ILE A 139 -19.79 -5.62 -4.62
C ILE A 139 -19.05 -6.14 -3.38
N ARG A 140 -19.43 -7.28 -2.82
CA ARG A 140 -18.79 -7.86 -1.61
C ARG A 140 -17.73 -8.91 -1.95
N ASP A 141 -16.77 -8.54 -2.79
CA ASP A 141 -15.64 -9.39 -3.19
C ASP A 141 -14.37 -8.54 -3.32
N CYS A 142 -13.23 -9.15 -3.61
CA CYS A 142 -11.99 -8.43 -3.89
C CYS A 142 -12.09 -7.66 -5.21
N VAL A 143 -11.63 -6.42 -5.21
CA VAL A 143 -11.63 -5.53 -6.38
C VAL A 143 -10.24 -5.53 -7.01
N TYR A 144 -10.18 -6.00 -8.25
CA TYR A 144 -9.06 -5.84 -9.16
C TYR A 144 -9.54 -6.07 -10.62
N PRO A 145 -9.13 -5.27 -11.62
CA PRO A 145 -8.20 -4.13 -11.53
C PRO A 145 -8.73 -2.98 -10.64
N PRO A 146 -7.90 -1.99 -10.27
CA PRO A 146 -8.38 -0.87 -9.46
C PRO A 146 -9.58 -0.16 -10.12
N GLU A 147 -10.61 0.10 -9.34
CA GLU A 147 -11.83 0.77 -9.80
C GLU A 147 -11.87 2.20 -9.27
N GLN A 148 -12.53 3.12 -9.99
CA GLN A 148 -12.72 4.47 -9.48
C GLN A 148 -13.76 4.47 -8.36
N LEU A 149 -13.45 5.14 -7.25
CA LEU A 149 -14.42 5.36 -6.17
C LEU A 149 -15.67 6.07 -6.72
N PRO A 150 -16.90 5.63 -6.35
CA PRO A 150 -18.12 6.25 -6.86
C PRO A 150 -18.17 7.77 -6.65
N GLN A 151 -18.66 8.48 -7.67
CA GLN A 151 -18.59 9.96 -7.74
C GLN A 151 -19.34 10.66 -6.60
N GLU A 152 -20.36 10.01 -6.04
CA GLU A 152 -21.08 10.47 -4.86
C GLU A 152 -20.17 10.69 -3.64
N TYR A 153 -19.12 9.87 -3.47
CA TYR A 153 -18.13 10.03 -2.41
C TYR A 153 -17.06 11.08 -2.74
N SER A 154 -16.76 11.28 -4.03
CA SER A 154 -15.79 12.28 -4.50
C SER A 154 -16.11 13.70 -4.02
N ASN A 155 -17.40 14.01 -3.82
CA ASN A 155 -17.83 15.33 -3.35
C ASN A 155 -17.43 15.60 -1.90
N VAL A 156 -17.36 14.57 -1.05
CA VAL A 156 -16.89 14.71 0.35
C VAL A 156 -15.41 15.08 0.38
N LEU A 157 -14.62 14.54 -0.54
CA LEU A 157 -13.17 14.74 -0.63
C LEU A 157 -12.80 16.13 -1.19
N ARG A 158 -13.74 16.79 -1.88
CA ARG A 158 -13.57 18.15 -2.44
C ARG A 158 -13.91 19.26 -1.46
N HIS A 159 -14.46 18.97 -0.29
CA HIS A 159 -14.65 19.97 0.75
C HIS A 159 -13.40 20.02 1.64
N PRO A 160 -12.52 21.03 1.47
CA PRO A 160 -11.44 21.22 2.43
C PRO A 160 -12.06 21.46 3.80
N PHE A 161 -11.51 20.82 4.83
CA PHE A 161 -11.74 21.21 6.20
C PHE A 161 -11.34 22.68 6.35
N THR A 162 -12.30 23.59 6.20
CA THR A 162 -12.08 24.99 6.54
C THR A 162 -11.87 25.01 8.04
N SER A 163 -10.62 25.20 8.48
CA SER A 163 -10.34 25.40 9.89
C SER A 163 -11.20 26.56 10.37
N ARG A 164 -12.20 26.31 11.22
CA ARG A 164 -12.93 27.37 11.90
C ARG A 164 -11.92 28.15 12.73
N LYS A 165 -11.43 29.27 12.21
CA LYS A 165 -10.72 30.27 13.03
C LYS A 165 -11.72 30.69 14.10
N LYS A 166 -11.46 30.29 15.36
CA LYS A 166 -12.18 30.86 16.50
C LYS A 166 -11.89 32.36 16.48
N SER A 167 -12.91 33.14 16.14
CA SER A 167 -12.91 34.58 16.35
C SER A 167 -12.79 34.81 17.86
N ALA A 168 -11.61 35.25 18.30
CA ALA A 168 -11.43 35.82 19.61
C ALA A 168 -12.22 37.14 19.64
N ARG A 169 -13.36 37.14 20.33
CA ARG A 169 -14.05 38.38 20.68
C ARG A 169 -13.13 39.14 21.64
N LYS A 170 -12.80 40.38 21.26
CA LYS A 170 -12.23 41.39 22.14
C LYS A 170 -13.24 41.79 23.21
#